data_AF-A0A553UQF3-F1
#
_entry.id   AF-A0A553UQF3-F1
#
_cell.length_a   1.000
_cell.length_b   1.000
_cell.length_c   1.000
_cell.angle_alpha   90.00
_cell.angle_beta   90.00
_cell.angle_gamma   90.00
#
_symmetry.space_group_name_H-M   'P 1'
#
loop_
_entity.id
_entity.type
_entity.pdbx_description
1 polymer ?
#
loop_
_entity_poly.entity_id
_entity_poly.type
_entity_poly.pdbx_seq_one_letter_code
_entity_poly.pdbx_strand_id
1 'polypeptide(L)'
;MSKRSAAPKITATPQTYVAGCTRTWSIASAEPDLAYTALEFPECPACPHHVTPDGGPDFCTLRLESALHPFAALAKFRLLL
;
A
#
# COMPACT_ATOMS: atom_id res chain seq x y z
N MET A 1 11.91 38.83 9.42
CA MET A 1 12.71 37.73 8.82
C MET A 1 12.02 36.39 9.12
N SER A 2 11.20 35.86 8.21
CA SER A 2 10.62 34.51 8.37
C SER A 2 11.29 33.56 7.39
N LYS A 3 12.22 32.74 7.90
CA LYS A 3 12.77 31.61 7.16
C LYS A 3 11.65 30.58 7.00
N ARG A 4 11.07 30.47 5.81
CA ARG A 4 10.25 29.31 5.44
C ARG A 4 11.18 28.12 5.32
N SER A 5 11.21 27.26 6.34
CA SER A 5 11.86 25.95 6.24
C SER A 5 11.19 25.18 5.10
N ALA A 6 11.96 24.86 4.07
CA ALA A 6 11.50 24.02 2.97
C ALA A 6 11.13 22.64 3.51
N ALA A 7 9.96 22.13 3.12
CA ALA A 7 9.55 20.77 3.44
C ALA A 7 10.60 19.77 2.91
N PRO A 8 10.91 18.70 3.66
CA PRO A 8 11.86 17.70 3.20
C PRO A 8 11.37 17.12 1.86
N LYS A 9 12.19 17.29 0.83
CA LYS A 9 11.97 16.70 -0.48
C LYS A 9 12.17 15.20 -0.32
N ILE A 10 11.08 14.47 -0.14
CA ILE A 10 11.09 13.01 -0.11
C ILE A 10 11.58 12.57 -1.49
N THR A 11 12.87 12.23 -1.60
CA THR A 11 13.39 11.50 -2.75
C THR A 11 12.77 10.11 -2.67
N ALA A 12 11.63 9.96 -3.31
CA ALA A 12 10.93 8.70 -3.41
C ALA A 12 11.80 7.75 -4.24
N THR A 13 12.59 6.92 -3.56
CA THR A 13 13.28 5.83 -4.21
C THR A 13 12.25 4.84 -4.74
N PRO A 14 12.42 4.27 -5.94
CA PRO A 14 11.51 3.24 -6.43
C PRO A 14 11.55 2.05 -5.46
N GLN A 15 10.38 1.68 -4.94
CA GLN A 15 10.20 0.53 -4.08
C GLN A 15 9.23 -0.46 -4.73
N THR A 16 9.37 -1.74 -4.41
CA THR A 16 8.46 -2.77 -4.90
C THR A 16 7.19 -2.82 -4.05
N TYR A 17 6.05 -2.58 -4.68
CA TYR A 17 4.74 -2.73 -4.08
C TYR A 17 4.08 -3.99 -4.63
N VAL A 18 3.44 -4.74 -3.75
CA VAL A 18 2.63 -5.90 -4.07
C VAL A 18 1.16 -5.48 -4.04
N ALA A 19 0.50 -5.54 -5.20
CA ALA A 19 -0.94 -5.68 -5.21
C ALA A 19 -1.26 -7.05 -4.63
N GLY A 20 -2.16 -7.14 -3.65
CA GLY A 20 -2.41 -8.40 -2.94
C GLY A 20 -3.07 -9.52 -3.78
N CYS A 21 -2.99 -9.40 -5.10
CA CYS A 21 -3.26 -10.39 -6.11
C CYS A 21 -1.92 -10.95 -6.69
N THR A 22 -0.83 -10.89 -5.90
CA THR A 22 0.55 -11.34 -6.20
C THR A 22 1.32 -10.56 -7.28
N ARG A 23 0.78 -9.43 -7.74
CA ARG A 23 1.42 -8.62 -8.78
C ARG A 23 2.31 -7.56 -8.15
N THR A 24 3.51 -7.36 -8.71
CA THR A 24 4.50 -6.44 -8.16
C THR A 24 4.80 -5.28 -9.12
N TRP A 25 4.96 -4.07 -8.58
CA TRP A 25 5.41 -2.88 -9.33
C TRP A 25 6.46 -2.09 -8.56
N SER A 26 7.39 -1.50 -9.30
CA SER A 26 8.32 -0.50 -8.77
C SER A 26 7.69 0.89 -8.84
N ILE A 27 7.28 1.42 -7.70
CA ILE A 27 6.68 2.76 -7.58
C ILE A 27 7.60 3.63 -6.72
N ALA A 28 7.91 4.84 -7.19
CA ALA A 28 8.60 5.83 -6.40
C ALA A 28 7.61 6.46 -5.39
N SER A 29 7.46 5.85 -4.23
CA SER A 29 6.74 6.41 -3.08
C SER A 29 7.48 6.11 -1.78
N ALA A 30 7.13 6.84 -0.72
CA ALA A 30 7.64 6.62 0.64
C ALA A 30 6.56 6.11 1.60
N GLU A 31 5.32 5.94 1.12
CA GLU A 31 4.21 5.44 1.93
C GLU A 31 4.21 3.91 1.97
N PRO A 32 3.90 3.28 3.12
CA PRO A 32 3.85 1.83 3.21
C PRO A 32 2.71 1.22 2.39
N ASP A 33 1.66 2.01 2.12
CA ASP A 33 0.44 1.59 1.46
C ASP A 33 -0.03 2.65 0.47
N LEU A 34 -0.44 2.22 -0.72
CA LEU A 34 -0.92 3.11 -1.79
C LEU A 34 -2.32 2.68 -2.26
N ALA A 35 -3.15 3.66 -2.58
CA ALA A 35 -4.43 3.45 -3.24
C ALA A 35 -4.23 3.44 -4.76
N TYR A 36 -4.42 2.29 -5.39
CA TYR A 36 -4.41 2.15 -6.84
C TYR A 36 -5.83 2.30 -7.40
N THR A 37 -6.14 3.50 -7.86
CA THR A 37 -7.45 3.90 -8.39
C THR A 37 -7.60 3.72 -9.90
N ALA A 38 -6.50 3.47 -10.63
CA ALA A 38 -6.57 3.31 -12.09
C ALA A 38 -7.21 1.97 -12.49
N LEU A 39 -7.20 0.97 -11.60
CA LEU A 39 -7.89 -0.32 -11.74
C LEU A 39 -7.63 -1.03 -13.10
N GLU A 40 -6.47 -0.80 -13.74
CA GLU A 40 -6.14 -1.39 -15.05
C GLU A 40 -5.84 -2.90 -14.95
N PHE A 41 -5.72 -3.41 -13.73
CA PHE A 41 -5.47 -4.80 -13.47
C PHE A 41 -6.79 -5.57 -13.41
N PRO A 42 -7.04 -6.52 -14.34
CA PRO A 42 -8.31 -7.24 -14.37
C PRO A 42 -8.58 -8.06 -13.11
N GLU A 43 -7.54 -8.41 -12.35
CA GLU A 43 -7.64 -9.14 -11.09
C GLU A 43 -8.03 -8.27 -9.89
N CYS A 44 -7.94 -6.94 -10.00
CA CYS A 44 -8.26 -6.02 -8.92
C CYS A 44 -9.66 -6.22 -8.30
N PRO A 45 -10.77 -6.26 -9.08
CA PRO A 45 -12.10 -6.44 -8.51
C PRO A 45 -12.32 -7.80 -7.84
N ALA A 46 -11.52 -8.81 -8.17
CA ALA A 46 -11.60 -10.15 -7.57
C ALA A 46 -10.64 -10.32 -6.36
N CYS A 47 -9.89 -9.27 -6.03
CA CYS A 47 -8.80 -9.34 -5.06
C CYS A 47 -9.32 -9.04 -3.65
N PRO A 48 -8.83 -9.73 -2.61
CA PRO A 48 -9.20 -9.43 -1.21
C PRO A 48 -8.72 -8.05 -0.73
N HIS A 49 -7.94 -7.36 -1.56
CA HIS A 49 -7.41 -6.02 -1.32
C HIS A 49 -8.18 -4.92 -2.07
N HIS A 50 -9.30 -5.28 -2.71
CA HIS A 50 -10.24 -4.33 -3.29
C HIS A 50 -11.04 -3.64 -2.19
N VAL A 51 -11.17 -2.31 -2.30
CA VAL A 51 -11.93 -1.49 -1.37
C VAL A 51 -12.94 -0.67 -2.16
N THR A 52 -14.21 -0.86 -1.80
CA THR A 52 -15.35 -0.05 -2.30
C THR A 52 -15.80 0.88 -1.18
N PRO A 53 -15.27 2.11 -1.12
CA PRO A 53 -15.66 3.09 -0.10
C PRO A 53 -17.08 3.60 -0.36
N ASP A 54 -17.83 3.88 0.71
CA ASP A 54 -19.13 4.53 0.60
C ASP A 54 -18.96 5.97 0.10
N GLY A 55 -19.46 6.27 -1.10
CA GLY A 55 -19.38 7.59 -1.71
C GLY A 55 -18.06 7.96 -2.40
N GLY A 56 -17.16 6.99 -2.61
CA GLY A 56 -15.88 7.21 -3.31
C GLY A 56 -15.65 6.23 -4.47
N PRO A 57 -14.59 6.46 -5.28
CA PRO A 57 -14.20 5.49 -6.29
C PRO A 57 -13.58 4.25 -5.66
N ASP A 58 -13.83 3.11 -6.30
CA ASP A 58 -13.17 1.84 -5.99
C ASP A 58 -11.65 1.95 -6.18
N PHE A 59 -10.90 1.24 -5.34
CA PHE A 59 -9.46 1.14 -5.47
C PHE A 59 -8.93 -0.17 -4.92
N CYS A 60 -7.76 -0.57 -5.41
CA CYS A 60 -6.98 -1.64 -4.83
C CYS A 60 -5.92 -1.10 -3.89
N THR A 61 -5.71 -1.74 -2.75
CA THR A 61 -4.56 -1.41 -1.90
C THR A 61 -3.29 -2.08 -2.42
N LEU A 62 -2.26 -1.29 -2.71
CA LEU A 62 -0.90 -1.75 -2.95
C LEU A 62 -0.12 -1.65 -1.64
N ARG A 63 0.57 -2.73 -1.25
CA ARG A 63 1.35 -2.76 -0.03
C ARG A 63 2.82 -2.89 -0.37
N LEU A 64 3.66 -2.10 0.29
CA LEU A 64 5.10 -2.19 0.10
C LEU A 64 5.58 -3.60 0.47
N GLU A 65 6.33 -4.26 -0.42
CA GLU A 65 6.79 -5.64 -0.22
C GLU A 65 7.67 -5.78 1.04
N SER A 66 8.49 -4.76 1.31
CA SER A 66 9.36 -4.71 2.48
C SER A 66 8.65 -4.25 3.75
N ALA A 67 7.39 -3.81 3.68
CA ALA A 67 6.64 -3.44 4.87
C ALA A 67 6.21 -4.70 5.63
N LEU A 68 6.76 -4.87 6.83
CA LEU A 68 6.24 -5.84 7.79
C LEU A 68 4.81 -5.46 8.16
N HIS A 69 3.86 -6.40 7.96
CA HIS A 69 2.49 -6.21 8.45
C HIS A 69 2.52 -5.85 9.95
N PRO A 70 1.78 -4.81 10.39
CA PRO A 70 1.79 -4.39 11.80
C PRO A 70 1.34 -5.50 12.76
N PHE A 71 0.57 -6.47 12.24
CA PHE A 71 0.12 -7.66 12.96
C PHE A 71 0.93 -8.92 12.65
N ALA A 72 2.06 -8.84 11.95
CA ALA A 72 2.90 -10.01 11.65
C ALA A 72 3.35 -10.75 12.93
N ALA A 73 3.49 -10.03 14.04
CA ALA A 73 3.76 -10.61 15.35
C ALA A 73 2.61 -11.50 15.87
N LEU A 74 1.36 -11.20 15.50
CA LEU A 74 0.18 -11.99 15.90
C LEU A 74 0.12 -13.34 15.17
N ALA A 75 0.72 -13.49 13.99
CA ALA A 75 0.78 -14.77 13.29
C ALA A 75 1.49 -15.88 14.09
N LYS A 76 2.28 -15.51 15.11
CA LYS A 76 2.97 -16.44 16.01
C LYS A 76 2.10 -16.89 17.20
N PHE A 77 0.96 -16.27 17.43
CA PHE A 77 0.05 -16.70 18.50
C PHE A 77 -0.74 -17.93 18.05
N ARG A 78 -0.56 -19.04 18.76
CA ARG A 78 -1.47 -20.20 18.69
C ARG A 78 -2.53 -20.06 19.76
N LEU A 79 -3.80 -20.16 19.37
CA LEU A 79 -4.87 -20.48 20.31
C LEU A 79 -4.58 -21.86 20.89
N LEU A 80 -4.14 -21.90 22.15
CA LEU A 80 -4.17 -23.10 22.98
C LEU A 80 -5.63 -23.32 23.38
N LEU A 81 -6.38 -24.00 22.51
CA LEU A 81 -7.63 -24.65 22.90
C LEU A 81 -7.33 -26.09 23.30
#